data_AF-A0A8E2VKZ0-F1
#
_entry.id   AF-A0A8E2VKZ0-F1
#
_cell.length_a   1.000
_cell.length_b   1.000
_cell.length_c   1.000
_cell.angle_alpha   90.00
_cell.angle_beta   90.00
_cell.angle_gamma   90.00
#
_symmetry.space_group_name_H-M   'P 1'
#
loop_
_entity.id
_entity.type
_entity.pdbx_description
1 polymer ?
#
loop_
_entity_poly.entity_id
_entity_poly.type
_entity_poly.pdbx_seq_one_letter_code
_entity_poly.pdbx_strand_id
1 'polypeptide(L)'
;MDESAYDEYRCRKVGMQVAYFAELFENDGSPTSTIVKSVKRAMAGEYSRELSVKVFAGQCCLIEPGYRQGGPAGVGLRRALLNDRGEVKTELNRGKHKSLQTDRVVLVPGPDDEVRTVRWIYDRFLMQGRTEDEIAAELNARGILTDLGRAWPRATVRQILTSEKYIGNNVCNRRSVKLRRKRVANAPDIWIRADGAFEAIVDPRRFRQVQAVVAARNRRFSDEEMLERLTRLFQRHGDISGPVIDEAEGMPSSGAYAHRFGSLLRAYSLVGVTPDRDYRYIEANRLLRQMHGEAGTKAQIVPIAAITLENPRERSEKTFRAPVDSIGKVGRKKPLTVARDDAGAADGYRLVCGQGRMEAYIALGETHIPAIVVDATEVERLLRSGIESIARRQQRSLELLQDIAILRNRGYSDPKIAEKTGPSRSCIHEIGELIANGEERLLIAVETGRMPLSVALYIARAEEKDVQKALEAAYASGELRGKKLLEARRLVELRHRHGKKKVLHPQSDLRCG
;
A
#
# COMPACT_ATOMS: atom_id res chain seq x y z
N MET A 1 -1.82 18.83 -13.79
CA MET A 1 -0.57 19.01 -14.54
C MET A 1 -0.90 18.77 -15.99
N ASP A 2 -0.56 19.73 -16.85
CA ASP A 2 -0.76 19.64 -18.29
C ASP A 2 0.30 18.69 -18.87
N GLU A 3 -0.18 17.58 -19.44
CA GLU A 3 0.66 16.51 -19.99
C GLU A 3 1.46 17.02 -21.20
N SER A 4 0.88 17.93 -21.99
CA SER A 4 1.54 18.53 -23.15
C SER A 4 2.72 19.42 -22.77
N ALA A 5 2.62 20.19 -21.69
CA ALA A 5 3.69 21.02 -21.17
C ALA A 5 4.83 20.18 -20.57
N TYR A 6 4.48 19.06 -19.93
CA TYR A 6 5.45 18.12 -19.39
C TYR A 6 6.24 17.41 -20.49
N ASP A 7 5.56 16.96 -21.55
CA ASP A 7 6.21 16.29 -22.67
C ASP A 7 7.03 17.26 -23.53
N GLU A 8 6.55 18.50 -23.75
CA GLU A 8 7.36 19.55 -24.41
C GLU A 8 8.65 19.84 -23.62
N TYR A 9 8.55 19.95 -22.29
CA TYR A 9 9.72 20.11 -21.43
C TYR A 9 10.69 18.93 -21.54
N ARG A 10 10.18 17.69 -21.59
CA ARG A 10 11.01 16.49 -21.77
C ARG A 10 11.73 16.47 -23.11
N CYS A 11 11.03 16.75 -24.20
CA CYS A 11 11.62 16.82 -25.54
C CYS A 11 12.71 17.89 -25.61
N ARG A 12 12.42 19.10 -25.08
CA ARG A 12 13.39 20.21 -25.03
C ARG A 12 14.64 19.87 -24.21
N LYS A 13 14.50 19.09 -23.13
CA LYS A 13 15.63 18.64 -22.29
C LYS A 13 16.60 17.73 -23.05
N VAL A 14 16.15 17.02 -24.07
CA VAL A 14 16.98 16.14 -24.93
C VAL A 14 17.37 16.85 -26.23
N GLY A 15 17.18 18.16 -26.33
CA GLY A 15 17.51 18.96 -27.51
C GLY A 15 16.53 18.80 -28.68
N MET A 16 15.40 18.12 -28.49
CA MET A 16 14.37 17.95 -29.51
C MET A 16 13.38 19.12 -29.45
N GLN A 17 13.18 19.81 -30.57
CA GLN A 17 12.13 20.82 -30.70
C GLN A 17 10.77 20.18 -30.95
N VAL A 18 9.74 20.66 -30.24
CA VAL A 18 8.34 20.27 -30.46
C VAL A 18 7.68 21.33 -31.32
N ALA A 19 7.26 20.92 -32.53
CA ALA A 19 6.52 21.76 -33.45
C ALA A 19 5.02 21.49 -33.33
N TYR A 20 4.24 22.56 -33.16
CA TYR A 20 2.78 22.52 -33.22
C TYR A 20 2.35 22.86 -34.66
N PHE A 21 1.69 21.92 -35.33
CA PHE A 21 1.34 22.05 -36.77
C PHE A 21 -0.07 22.59 -37.01
N ALA A 22 -0.95 22.53 -36.01
CA ALA A 22 -2.37 22.90 -36.13
C ALA A 22 -2.72 24.23 -35.43
N GLU A 23 -1.71 24.96 -34.94
CA GLU A 23 -1.90 26.18 -34.14
C GLU A 23 -1.34 27.40 -34.87
N LEU A 24 -1.95 28.57 -34.64
CA LEU A 24 -1.66 29.82 -35.37
C LEU A 24 -0.39 30.56 -34.89
N PHE A 25 0.38 29.99 -33.96
CA PHE A 25 1.60 30.62 -33.45
C PHE A 25 2.84 29.97 -34.08
N GLU A 26 3.88 30.76 -34.32
CA GLU A 26 5.14 30.26 -34.82
C GLU A 26 5.86 29.40 -33.76
N ASN A 27 6.53 28.34 -34.19
CA ASN A 27 7.33 27.47 -33.31
C ASN A 27 8.74 28.04 -33.06
N ASP A 28 8.83 29.36 -33.00
CA ASP A 28 10.05 30.17 -32.93
C ASP A 28 10.62 30.29 -31.50
N GLY A 29 9.86 29.86 -30.49
CA GLY A 29 10.23 30.02 -29.09
C GLY A 29 10.15 31.46 -28.58
N SER A 30 9.53 32.36 -29.35
CA SER A 30 9.35 33.75 -28.94
C SER A 30 8.51 33.89 -27.66
N PRO A 31 8.67 35.02 -26.94
CA PRO A 31 7.82 35.32 -25.80
C PRO A 31 6.32 35.32 -26.17
N THR A 32 5.97 35.78 -27.37
CA THR A 32 4.60 35.80 -27.88
C THR A 32 4.05 34.39 -28.12
N SER A 33 4.80 33.49 -28.76
CA SER A 33 4.37 32.10 -28.95
C SER A 33 4.24 31.36 -27.61
N THR A 34 5.09 31.67 -26.63
CA THR A 34 5.01 31.11 -25.26
C THR A 34 3.74 31.57 -24.52
N ILE A 35 3.36 32.84 -24.65
CA ILE A 35 2.12 33.38 -24.07
C ILE A 35 0.90 32.72 -24.72
N VAL A 36 0.84 32.66 -26.06
CA VAL A 36 -0.28 32.04 -26.78
C VAL A 36 -0.44 30.56 -26.42
N LYS A 37 0.66 29.79 -26.34
CA LYS A 37 0.65 28.40 -25.84
C LYS A 37 0.04 28.31 -24.44
N SER A 38 0.42 29.19 -23.53
CA SER A 38 -0.08 29.20 -22.15
C SER A 38 -1.58 29.49 -22.08
N VAL A 39 -2.07 30.44 -22.90
CA VAL A 39 -3.50 30.75 -23.02
C VAL A 39 -4.27 29.55 -23.57
N LYS A 40 -3.80 28.92 -24.66
CA LYS A 40 -4.45 27.73 -25.25
C LYS A 40 -4.54 26.56 -24.28
N ARG A 41 -3.52 26.33 -23.46
CA ARG A 41 -3.52 25.30 -22.40
C ARG A 41 -4.55 25.58 -21.32
N ALA A 42 -4.63 26.83 -20.85
CA ALA A 42 -5.65 27.25 -19.91
C ALA A 42 -7.06 27.06 -20.51
N MET A 43 -7.26 27.44 -21.77
CA MET A 43 -8.52 27.24 -22.50
C MET A 43 -8.89 25.77 -22.64
N ALA A 44 -7.94 24.87 -22.94
CA ALA A 44 -8.20 23.43 -23.02
C ALA A 44 -8.63 22.84 -21.66
N GLY A 45 -8.06 23.36 -20.56
CA GLY A 45 -8.46 23.03 -19.20
C GLY A 45 -9.90 23.46 -18.88
N GLU A 46 -10.26 24.70 -19.18
CA GLU A 46 -11.62 25.23 -18.99
C GLU A 46 -12.63 24.54 -19.92
N TYR A 47 -12.28 24.30 -21.18
CA TYR A 47 -13.09 23.52 -22.11
C TYR A 47 -13.38 22.11 -21.56
N SER A 48 -12.36 21.43 -21.03
CA SER A 48 -12.54 20.11 -20.39
C SER A 48 -13.45 20.16 -19.16
N ARG A 49 -13.39 21.27 -18.41
CA ARG A 49 -14.24 21.49 -17.23
C ARG A 49 -15.69 21.71 -17.65
N GLU A 50 -15.95 22.59 -18.60
CA GLU A 50 -17.29 22.84 -19.15
C GLU A 50 -17.87 21.59 -19.81
N LEU A 51 -17.08 20.88 -20.61
CA LEU A 51 -17.49 19.62 -21.23
C LEU A 51 -17.85 18.59 -20.17
N SER A 52 -17.07 18.49 -19.08
CA SER A 52 -17.40 17.58 -17.98
C SER A 52 -18.75 17.91 -17.32
N VAL A 53 -19.13 19.19 -17.24
CA VAL A 53 -20.44 19.60 -16.71
C VAL A 53 -21.55 19.20 -17.69
N LYS A 54 -21.37 19.49 -18.99
CA LYS A 54 -22.35 19.15 -20.04
C LYS A 54 -22.55 17.64 -20.19
N VAL A 55 -21.46 16.85 -20.17
CA VAL A 55 -21.51 15.38 -20.22
C VAL A 55 -22.24 14.83 -19.00
N PHE A 56 -21.96 15.37 -17.81
CA PHE A 56 -22.67 14.95 -16.59
C PHE A 56 -24.17 15.27 -16.66
N ALA A 57 -24.54 16.48 -17.10
CA ALA A 57 -25.94 16.84 -17.31
C ALA A 57 -26.63 15.92 -18.33
N GLY A 58 -25.98 15.62 -19.46
CA GLY A 58 -26.49 14.67 -20.44
C GLY A 58 -26.62 13.24 -19.88
N GLN A 59 -25.75 12.85 -18.94
CA GLN A 59 -25.91 11.59 -18.21
C GLN A 59 -27.15 11.61 -17.32
N CYS A 60 -27.37 12.69 -16.55
CA CYS A 60 -28.57 12.85 -15.72
C CYS A 60 -29.85 12.71 -16.54
N CYS A 61 -29.98 13.45 -17.64
CA CYS A 61 -31.17 13.46 -18.51
C CYS A 61 -31.53 12.10 -19.10
N LEU A 62 -30.59 11.16 -19.13
CA LEU A 62 -30.81 9.80 -19.62
C LEU A 62 -31.01 8.80 -18.47
N ILE A 63 -30.42 9.02 -17.31
CA ILE A 63 -30.60 8.14 -16.14
C ILE A 63 -31.96 8.38 -15.50
N GLU A 64 -32.43 9.62 -15.43
CA GLU A 64 -33.72 9.99 -14.82
C GLU A 64 -34.91 9.29 -15.47
N PRO A 65 -34.99 9.14 -16.82
CA PRO A 65 -36.00 8.30 -17.47
C PRO A 65 -35.79 6.79 -17.31
N GLY A 66 -34.74 6.34 -16.60
CA GLY A 66 -34.45 4.92 -16.37
C GLY A 66 -33.34 4.33 -17.25
N TYR A 67 -32.79 5.06 -18.23
CA TYR A 67 -31.78 4.49 -19.13
C TYR A 67 -30.41 4.31 -18.47
N ARG A 68 -29.73 3.25 -18.87
CA ARG A 68 -28.44 2.81 -18.33
C ARG A 68 -27.29 3.42 -19.12
N GLN A 69 -26.45 4.18 -18.42
CA GLN A 69 -25.27 4.83 -19.00
C GLN A 69 -24.01 3.96 -19.07
N GLY A 70 -24.07 2.73 -18.55
CA GLY A 70 -22.97 1.78 -18.61
C GLY A 70 -22.96 0.79 -17.44
N GLY A 71 -21.83 0.11 -17.30
CA GLY A 71 -21.61 -0.90 -16.27
C GLY A 71 -22.27 -2.24 -16.57
N PRO A 72 -21.82 -3.33 -15.90
CA PRO A 72 -22.38 -4.66 -16.09
C PRO A 72 -23.83 -4.74 -15.61
N ALA A 73 -24.62 -5.67 -16.17
CA ALA A 73 -25.96 -6.01 -15.67
C ALA A 73 -25.85 -6.73 -14.31
N GLY A 74 -25.00 -7.75 -14.23
CA GLY A 74 -24.83 -8.66 -13.11
C GLY A 74 -25.79 -9.85 -13.18
N VAL A 75 -25.57 -10.86 -12.33
CA VAL A 75 -26.36 -12.10 -12.27
C VAL A 75 -27.86 -11.82 -12.22
N GLY A 76 -28.64 -12.53 -13.04
CA GLY A 76 -30.10 -12.46 -13.11
C GLY A 76 -30.64 -11.28 -13.92
N LEU A 77 -29.76 -10.47 -14.51
CA LEU A 77 -30.14 -9.30 -15.31
C LEU A 77 -29.39 -9.29 -16.64
N ARG A 78 -29.99 -8.69 -17.67
CA ARG A 78 -29.38 -8.45 -18.99
C ARG A 78 -29.50 -7.00 -19.41
N ARG A 79 -28.65 -6.58 -20.35
CA ARG A 79 -28.71 -5.25 -20.97
C ARG A 79 -29.50 -5.38 -22.26
N ALA A 80 -30.64 -4.72 -22.37
CA ALA A 80 -31.41 -4.64 -23.61
C ALA A 80 -31.12 -3.31 -24.32
N LEU A 81 -30.86 -3.37 -25.63
CA LEU A 81 -30.79 -2.21 -26.52
C LEU A 81 -32.20 -1.85 -26.97
N LEU A 82 -32.58 -0.58 -26.82
CA LEU A 82 -33.84 -0.04 -27.30
C LEU A 82 -33.60 0.89 -28.47
N ASN A 83 -34.53 0.93 -29.42
CA ASN A 83 -34.57 1.96 -30.47
C ASN A 83 -35.07 3.31 -29.92
N ASP A 84 -35.19 4.30 -30.80
CA ASP A 84 -35.72 5.63 -30.53
C ASP A 84 -37.21 5.64 -30.11
N ARG A 85 -37.96 4.58 -30.47
CA ARG A 85 -39.36 4.36 -30.07
C ARG A 85 -39.51 3.61 -28.73
N GLY A 86 -38.40 3.15 -28.13
CA GLY A 86 -38.41 2.40 -26.87
C GLY A 86 -38.61 0.89 -27.03
N GLU A 87 -38.63 0.37 -28.25
CA GLU A 87 -38.81 -1.07 -28.53
C GLU A 87 -37.47 -1.81 -28.40
N VAL A 88 -37.52 -3.05 -27.91
CA VAL A 88 -36.32 -3.89 -27.71
C VAL A 88 -35.78 -4.37 -29.06
N LYS A 89 -34.54 -3.98 -29.38
CA LYS A 89 -33.82 -4.43 -30.58
C LYS A 89 -33.12 -5.76 -30.35
N THR A 90 -32.27 -5.81 -29.31
CA THR A 90 -31.40 -6.96 -29.03
C THR A 90 -30.82 -6.88 -27.63
N GLU A 91 -30.38 -8.02 -27.10
CA GLU A 91 -29.51 -8.07 -25.94
C GLU A 91 -28.09 -7.57 -26.27
N LEU A 92 -27.51 -6.79 -25.36
CA LEU A 92 -26.12 -6.33 -25.38
C LEU A 92 -25.25 -7.19 -24.46
N ASN A 93 -24.65 -8.21 -25.05
CA ASN A 93 -23.66 -9.05 -24.38
C ASN A 93 -22.51 -8.21 -23.78
N ARG A 94 -21.78 -8.82 -22.84
CA ARG A 94 -20.62 -8.20 -22.21
C ARG A 94 -19.63 -7.70 -23.26
N GLY A 95 -19.16 -6.47 -23.10
CA GLY A 95 -18.24 -5.81 -24.04
C GLY A 95 -18.91 -5.18 -25.27
N LYS A 96 -20.19 -5.45 -25.53
CA LYS A 96 -20.93 -4.76 -26.59
C LYS A 96 -21.42 -3.39 -26.14
N HIS A 97 -21.36 -2.44 -27.06
CA HIS A 97 -21.79 -1.05 -26.89
C HIS A 97 -22.85 -0.71 -27.95
N LYS A 98 -23.72 0.26 -27.65
CA LYS A 98 -24.63 0.82 -28.67
C LYS A 98 -23.82 1.55 -29.74
N SER A 99 -24.22 1.41 -31.00
CA SER A 99 -23.59 2.10 -32.13
C SER A 99 -24.25 3.45 -32.40
N LEU A 100 -25.58 3.53 -32.25
CA LEU A 100 -26.35 4.76 -32.47
C LEU A 100 -26.47 5.58 -31.18
N GLN A 101 -26.35 6.90 -31.30
CA GLN A 101 -26.53 7.78 -30.15
C GLN A 101 -27.98 7.83 -29.66
N THR A 102 -28.95 7.70 -30.58
CA THR A 102 -30.41 7.67 -30.32
C THR A 102 -30.85 6.43 -29.57
N ASP A 103 -30.17 5.29 -29.78
CA ASP A 103 -30.47 4.06 -29.06
C ASP A 103 -30.29 4.25 -27.54
N ARG A 104 -31.10 3.52 -26.78
CA ARG A 104 -31.09 3.51 -25.32
C ARG A 104 -30.75 2.13 -24.80
N VAL A 105 -30.32 2.05 -23.55
CA VAL A 105 -30.03 0.77 -22.90
C VAL A 105 -30.82 0.70 -21.61
N VAL A 106 -31.49 -0.41 -21.37
CA VAL A 106 -32.21 -0.68 -20.12
C VAL A 106 -31.75 -2.03 -19.56
N LEU A 107 -32.00 -2.28 -18.28
CA LEU A 107 -31.86 -3.64 -17.75
C LEU A 107 -33.17 -4.40 -17.92
N VAL A 108 -33.08 -5.69 -18.13
CA VAL A 108 -34.22 -6.61 -18.18
C VAL A 108 -33.89 -7.86 -17.37
N PRO A 109 -34.89 -8.63 -16.91
CA PRO A 109 -34.65 -9.95 -16.33
C PRO A 109 -33.80 -10.82 -17.26
N GLY A 110 -32.85 -11.54 -16.67
CA GLY A 110 -32.04 -12.52 -17.39
C GLY A 110 -32.67 -13.91 -17.39
N PRO A 111 -31.87 -14.95 -17.70
CA PRO A 111 -32.30 -16.34 -17.66
C PRO A 111 -32.94 -16.73 -16.33
N ASP A 112 -33.99 -17.56 -16.40
CA ASP A 112 -34.79 -17.92 -15.23
C ASP A 112 -33.99 -18.64 -14.14
N ASP A 113 -32.96 -19.40 -14.51
CA ASP A 113 -32.06 -20.07 -13.56
C ASP A 113 -31.23 -19.07 -12.76
N GLU A 114 -30.73 -18.01 -13.39
CA GLU A 114 -30.03 -16.92 -12.70
C GLU A 114 -31.00 -16.12 -11.81
N VAL A 115 -32.20 -15.83 -12.30
CA VAL A 115 -33.24 -15.13 -11.54
C VAL A 115 -33.66 -15.95 -10.30
N ARG A 116 -33.86 -17.26 -10.46
CA ARG A 116 -34.11 -18.18 -9.35
C ARG A 116 -32.96 -18.19 -8.36
N THR A 117 -31.71 -18.17 -8.83
CA THR A 117 -30.52 -18.12 -7.96
C THR A 117 -30.48 -16.82 -7.15
N VAL A 118 -30.78 -15.67 -7.76
CA VAL A 118 -30.88 -14.39 -7.03
C VAL A 118 -31.97 -14.44 -5.97
N ARG A 119 -33.17 -14.92 -6.31
CA ARG A 119 -34.28 -15.06 -5.34
C ARG A 119 -33.90 -16.01 -4.20
N TRP A 120 -33.24 -17.11 -4.51
CA TRP A 120 -32.72 -18.06 -3.53
C TRP A 120 -31.69 -17.44 -2.57
N ILE A 121 -30.81 -16.54 -3.06
CA ILE A 121 -29.89 -15.79 -2.21
C ILE A 121 -30.64 -14.93 -1.19
N TYR A 122 -31.69 -14.22 -1.62
CA TYR A 122 -32.54 -13.43 -0.71
C TYR A 122 -33.22 -14.31 0.35
N ASP A 123 -33.73 -15.46 -0.07
CA ASP A 123 -34.39 -16.43 0.81
C ASP A 123 -33.43 -16.99 1.88
N ARG A 124 -32.21 -17.38 1.50
CA ARG A 124 -31.19 -17.85 2.44
C ARG A 124 -30.76 -16.79 3.44
N PHE A 125 -30.64 -15.55 2.98
CA PHE A 125 -30.28 -14.43 3.84
C PHE A 125 -31.39 -14.08 4.85
N LEU A 126 -32.65 -14.00 4.39
CA LEU A 126 -33.78 -13.56 5.21
C LEU A 126 -34.34 -14.66 6.11
N MET A 127 -34.60 -15.86 5.57
CA MET A 127 -35.30 -16.92 6.30
C MET A 127 -34.36 -17.76 7.17
N GLN A 128 -33.12 -17.95 6.72
CA GLN A 128 -32.15 -18.81 7.41
C GLN A 128 -31.05 -18.03 8.13
N GLY A 129 -31.06 -16.70 8.03
CA GLY A 129 -30.08 -15.85 8.69
C GLY A 129 -28.64 -16.06 8.22
N ARG A 130 -28.40 -16.70 7.07
CA ARG A 130 -27.05 -16.98 6.56
C ARG A 130 -26.29 -15.67 6.27
N THR A 131 -24.97 -15.73 6.42
CA THR A 131 -24.04 -14.66 6.04
C THR A 131 -23.73 -14.70 4.53
N GLU A 132 -23.21 -13.61 3.97
CA GLU A 132 -22.84 -13.59 2.56
C GLU A 132 -21.72 -14.57 2.21
N ASP A 133 -20.85 -14.90 3.18
CA ASP A 133 -19.77 -15.87 3.05
C ASP A 133 -20.31 -17.31 3.00
N GLU A 134 -21.23 -17.66 3.91
CA GLU A 134 -21.88 -18.97 3.90
C GLU A 134 -22.70 -19.21 2.62
N ILE A 135 -23.44 -18.18 2.17
CA ILE A 135 -24.22 -18.26 0.93
C ILE A 135 -23.30 -18.47 -0.28
N ALA A 136 -22.17 -17.77 -0.34
CA ALA A 136 -21.19 -17.93 -1.40
C ALA A 136 -20.58 -19.35 -1.39
N ALA A 137 -20.22 -19.86 -0.20
CA ALA A 137 -19.70 -21.22 -0.04
C ALA A 137 -20.72 -22.28 -0.48
N GLU A 138 -22.01 -22.10 -0.13
CA GLU A 138 -23.08 -23.03 -0.51
C GLU A 138 -23.31 -23.04 -2.03
N LEU A 139 -23.28 -21.87 -2.69
CA LEU A 139 -23.39 -21.79 -4.15
C LEU A 139 -22.22 -22.49 -4.85
N ASN A 140 -21.00 -22.31 -4.33
CA ASN A 140 -19.80 -22.96 -4.85
C ASN A 140 -19.81 -24.47 -4.64
N ALA A 141 -20.27 -24.93 -3.48
CA ALA A 141 -20.40 -26.37 -3.18
C ALA A 141 -21.42 -27.06 -4.10
N ARG A 142 -22.46 -26.33 -4.53
CA ARG A 142 -23.45 -26.79 -5.52
C ARG A 142 -22.95 -26.74 -6.96
N GLY A 143 -21.75 -26.22 -7.22
CA GLY A 143 -21.20 -26.06 -8.57
C GLY A 143 -21.88 -24.97 -9.41
N ILE A 144 -22.67 -24.08 -8.78
CA ILE A 144 -23.35 -22.99 -9.50
C ILE A 144 -22.32 -21.89 -9.79
N LEU A 145 -22.25 -21.44 -11.03
CA LEU A 145 -21.35 -20.37 -11.45
C LEU A 145 -22.08 -19.02 -11.54
N THR A 146 -21.32 -17.94 -11.44
CA THR A 146 -21.80 -16.57 -11.70
C THR A 146 -22.05 -16.32 -13.19
N ASP A 147 -22.64 -15.18 -13.54
CA ASP A 147 -22.82 -14.70 -14.93
C ASP A 147 -21.51 -14.58 -15.72
N LEU A 148 -20.37 -14.63 -15.04
CA LEU A 148 -19.03 -14.60 -15.63
C LEU A 148 -18.37 -15.98 -15.74
N GLY A 149 -19.08 -17.06 -15.42
CA GLY A 149 -18.53 -18.42 -15.39
C GLY A 149 -17.49 -18.62 -14.27
N ARG A 150 -17.62 -17.89 -13.17
CA ARG A 150 -16.68 -17.94 -12.02
C ARG A 150 -17.37 -18.40 -10.76
N ALA A 151 -16.60 -18.97 -9.84
CA ALA A 151 -17.02 -19.21 -8.47
C ALA A 151 -17.50 -17.90 -7.80
N TRP A 152 -18.42 -18.03 -6.85
CA TRP A 152 -19.05 -16.96 -6.11
C TRP A 152 -18.13 -16.39 -5.03
N PRO A 153 -17.72 -15.12 -5.14
CA PRO A 153 -17.11 -14.42 -4.03
C PRO A 153 -18.19 -13.77 -3.16
N ARG A 154 -17.93 -13.64 -1.86
CA ARG A 154 -18.74 -12.88 -0.90
C ARG A 154 -19.19 -11.51 -1.44
N ALA A 155 -18.27 -10.81 -2.12
CA ALA A 155 -18.53 -9.48 -2.66
C ALA A 155 -19.69 -9.46 -3.67
N THR A 156 -19.84 -10.52 -4.49
CA THR A 156 -20.93 -10.63 -5.46
C THR A 156 -22.27 -10.88 -4.75
N VAL A 157 -22.30 -11.77 -3.76
CA VAL A 157 -23.50 -12.01 -2.93
C VAL A 157 -23.92 -10.72 -2.21
N ARG A 158 -22.97 -10.00 -1.60
CA ARG A 158 -23.22 -8.70 -0.98
C ARG A 158 -23.76 -7.68 -1.98
N GLN A 159 -23.19 -7.62 -3.19
CA GLN A 159 -23.69 -6.73 -4.23
C GLN A 159 -25.13 -7.06 -4.60
N ILE A 160 -25.50 -8.34 -4.71
CA ILE A 160 -26.88 -8.76 -4.96
C ILE A 160 -27.81 -8.23 -3.87
N LEU A 161 -27.48 -8.49 -2.61
CA LEU A 161 -28.31 -8.12 -1.47
C LEU A 161 -28.46 -6.60 -1.27
N THR A 162 -27.48 -5.80 -1.71
CA THR A 162 -27.41 -4.35 -1.46
C THR A 162 -27.76 -3.46 -2.66
N SER A 163 -27.78 -4.00 -3.87
CA SER A 163 -27.93 -3.20 -5.08
C SER A 163 -29.40 -3.06 -5.47
N GLU A 164 -29.90 -1.83 -5.54
CA GLU A 164 -31.30 -1.54 -5.88
C GLU A 164 -31.70 -1.91 -7.33
N LYS A 165 -30.73 -2.20 -8.20
CA LYS A 165 -31.02 -2.76 -9.53
C LYS A 165 -31.83 -4.06 -9.48
N TYR A 166 -31.79 -4.82 -8.38
CA TYR A 166 -32.56 -6.06 -8.25
C TYR A 166 -34.05 -5.81 -8.01
N ILE A 167 -34.42 -4.60 -7.58
CA ILE A 167 -35.79 -4.14 -7.39
C ILE A 167 -36.27 -3.22 -8.53
N GLY A 168 -35.55 -3.18 -9.65
CA GLY A 168 -35.91 -2.37 -10.82
C GLY A 168 -35.43 -0.92 -10.78
N ASN A 169 -34.66 -0.51 -9.76
CA ASN A 169 -34.24 0.89 -9.64
C ASN A 169 -32.85 1.11 -10.25
N ASN A 170 -32.69 2.21 -10.97
CA ASN A 170 -31.41 2.63 -11.51
C ASN A 170 -30.84 3.76 -10.66
N VAL A 171 -29.71 3.51 -9.99
CA VAL A 171 -29.07 4.49 -9.09
C VAL A 171 -27.63 4.73 -9.54
N CYS A 172 -27.33 5.99 -9.84
CA CYS A 172 -26.04 6.43 -10.33
C CYS A 172 -25.44 7.51 -9.43
N ASN A 173 -24.22 7.95 -9.77
CA ASN A 173 -23.53 9.03 -9.05
C ASN A 173 -23.30 8.78 -7.55
N ARG A 174 -23.20 7.52 -7.10
CA ARG A 174 -22.82 7.20 -5.70
C ARG A 174 -21.39 7.60 -5.36
N ARG A 175 -20.50 7.60 -6.36
CA ARG A 175 -19.10 8.04 -6.26
C ARG A 175 -18.74 8.78 -7.53
N SER A 176 -17.89 9.80 -7.42
CA SER A 176 -17.43 10.59 -8.56
C SER A 176 -15.91 10.78 -8.56
N VAL A 177 -15.34 10.93 -9.75
CA VAL A 177 -13.93 11.29 -9.99
C VAL A 177 -13.94 12.33 -11.11
N LYS A 178 -13.93 13.62 -10.78
CA LYS A 178 -13.97 14.70 -11.78
C LYS A 178 -12.54 15.15 -12.12
N LEU A 179 -12.20 15.22 -13.41
CA LEU A 179 -10.92 15.75 -13.92
C LEU A 179 -9.67 15.16 -13.22
N ARG A 180 -9.64 13.82 -13.03
CA ARG A 180 -8.57 13.09 -12.33
C ARG A 180 -8.30 13.57 -10.88
N ARG A 181 -9.24 14.28 -10.24
CA ARG A 181 -9.19 14.63 -8.81
C ARG A 181 -9.42 13.39 -7.92
N LYS A 182 -9.26 13.56 -6.61
CA LYS A 182 -9.54 12.51 -5.63
C LYS A 182 -10.98 11.98 -5.79
N ARG A 183 -11.15 10.67 -5.67
CA ARG A 183 -12.47 10.03 -5.67
C ARG A 183 -13.27 10.49 -4.47
N VAL A 184 -14.50 10.95 -4.71
CA VAL A 184 -15.44 11.42 -3.68
C VAL A 184 -16.60 10.43 -3.59
N ALA A 185 -17.00 10.09 -2.37
CA ALA A 185 -18.28 9.44 -2.11
C ALA A 185 -19.35 10.52 -2.00
N ASN A 186 -20.38 10.43 -2.83
CA ASN A 186 -21.40 11.46 -2.95
C ASN A 186 -22.52 11.20 -1.94
N ALA A 187 -23.07 12.26 -1.36
CA ALA A 187 -24.19 12.16 -0.44
C ALA A 187 -25.49 11.74 -1.18
N PRO A 188 -26.44 11.04 -0.51
CA PRO A 188 -27.62 10.47 -1.17
C PRO A 188 -28.53 11.48 -1.87
N ASP A 189 -28.55 12.73 -1.42
CA ASP A 189 -29.32 13.85 -1.98
C ASP A 189 -28.90 14.23 -3.40
N ILE A 190 -27.63 13.97 -3.77
CA ILE A 190 -27.11 14.20 -5.13
C ILE A 190 -27.02 12.92 -5.95
N TRP A 191 -27.60 11.81 -5.48
CA TRP A 191 -27.70 10.59 -6.28
C TRP A 191 -28.76 10.76 -7.36
N ILE A 192 -28.41 10.34 -8.57
CA ILE A 192 -29.37 10.33 -9.69
C ILE A 192 -30.08 9.00 -9.64
N ARG A 193 -31.40 9.03 -9.56
CA ARG A 193 -32.24 7.85 -9.32
C ARG A 193 -33.44 7.84 -10.25
N ALA A 194 -33.73 6.65 -10.78
CA ALA A 194 -34.98 6.33 -11.45
C ALA A 194 -35.54 5.05 -10.81
N ASP A 195 -36.70 5.17 -10.18
CA ASP A 195 -37.39 4.06 -9.51
C ASP A 195 -38.30 3.34 -10.49
N GLY A 196 -38.34 2.01 -10.43
CA GLY A 196 -39.12 1.20 -11.37
C GLY A 196 -38.68 1.36 -12.83
N ALA A 197 -37.40 1.66 -13.07
CA ALA A 197 -36.83 1.84 -14.40
C ALA A 197 -36.93 0.59 -15.28
N PHE A 198 -37.09 -0.60 -14.68
CA PHE A 198 -37.28 -1.88 -15.37
C PHE A 198 -37.92 -2.93 -14.45
N GLU A 199 -38.31 -4.06 -15.03
CA GLU A 199 -38.93 -5.16 -14.29
C GLU A 199 -38.03 -5.68 -13.16
N ALA A 200 -38.57 -5.66 -11.95
CA ALA A 200 -37.90 -6.09 -10.73
C ALA A 200 -37.86 -7.62 -10.64
N ILE A 201 -36.66 -8.18 -10.43
CA ILE A 201 -36.52 -9.63 -10.19
C ILE A 201 -36.67 -10.01 -8.71
N VAL A 202 -36.63 -9.02 -7.81
CA VAL A 202 -36.84 -9.14 -6.37
C VAL A 202 -37.90 -8.15 -5.91
N ASP A 203 -38.79 -8.59 -5.01
CA ASP A 203 -39.80 -7.72 -4.39
C ASP A 203 -39.14 -6.59 -3.56
N PRO A 204 -39.52 -5.31 -3.76
CA PRO A 204 -39.03 -4.18 -2.97
C PRO A 204 -39.18 -4.32 -1.44
N ARG A 205 -40.18 -5.06 -0.95
CA ARG A 205 -40.37 -5.39 0.46
C ARG A 205 -39.25 -6.29 0.98
N ARG A 206 -38.91 -7.35 0.23
CA ARG A 206 -37.79 -8.24 0.58
C ARG A 206 -36.46 -7.49 0.60
N PHE A 207 -36.24 -6.60 -0.38
CA PHE A 207 -35.05 -5.74 -0.39
C PHE A 207 -34.96 -4.85 0.84
N ARG A 208 -36.06 -4.20 1.24
CA ARG A 208 -36.09 -3.37 2.46
C ARG A 208 -35.81 -4.20 3.73
N GLN A 209 -36.35 -5.41 3.83
CA GLN A 209 -36.03 -6.32 4.93
C GLN A 209 -34.54 -6.67 4.96
N VAL A 210 -33.95 -7.00 3.80
CA VAL A 210 -32.50 -7.22 3.70
C VAL A 210 -31.73 -6.00 4.14
N GLN A 211 -32.09 -4.79 3.68
CA GLN A 211 -31.42 -3.56 4.11
C GLN A 211 -31.55 -3.33 5.62
N ALA A 212 -32.70 -3.63 6.23
CA ALA A 212 -32.88 -3.54 7.68
C ALA A 212 -31.99 -4.54 8.43
N VAL A 213 -31.92 -5.80 7.98
CA VAL A 213 -31.03 -6.82 8.56
C VAL A 213 -29.56 -6.44 8.36
N VAL A 214 -29.19 -5.97 7.16
CA VAL A 214 -27.84 -5.48 6.86
C VAL A 214 -27.51 -4.26 7.70
N ALA A 215 -28.44 -3.34 7.96
CA ALA A 215 -28.24 -2.18 8.82
C ALA A 215 -28.16 -2.57 10.30
N ALA A 216 -28.94 -3.56 10.74
CA ALA A 216 -28.87 -4.10 12.10
C ALA A 216 -27.59 -4.90 12.35
N ARG A 217 -27.11 -5.66 11.36
CA ARG A 217 -25.81 -6.36 11.36
C ARG A 217 -24.65 -5.39 11.21
N ASN A 218 -24.82 -4.36 10.38
CA ASN A 218 -23.94 -3.19 10.34
C ASN A 218 -24.34 -2.16 11.40
N ARG A 219 -24.91 -2.58 12.56
CA ARG A 219 -24.79 -1.77 13.77
C ARG A 219 -23.30 -1.57 13.90
N ARG A 220 -22.84 -0.38 13.50
CA ARG A 220 -21.48 0.04 13.67
C ARG A 220 -21.28 -0.14 15.16
N PHE A 221 -20.44 -1.10 15.50
CA PHE A 221 -19.86 -1.08 16.83
C PHE A 221 -19.39 0.35 17.04
N SER A 222 -19.92 1.00 18.07
CA SER A 222 -19.40 2.30 18.45
C SER A 222 -17.91 2.15 18.73
N ASP A 223 -17.18 3.26 18.80
CA ASP A 223 -15.76 3.17 19.11
C ASP A 223 -15.58 2.49 20.47
N GLU A 224 -16.48 2.74 21.41
CA GLU A 224 -16.58 2.07 22.71
C GLU A 224 -16.89 0.58 22.59
N GLU A 225 -17.89 0.16 21.82
CA GLU A 225 -18.24 -1.26 21.66
C GLU A 225 -17.12 -2.05 20.95
N MET A 226 -16.43 -1.43 19.98
CA MET A 226 -15.28 -2.04 19.32
C MET A 226 -14.14 -2.26 20.32
N LEU A 227 -13.81 -1.23 21.10
CA LEU A 227 -12.74 -1.31 22.09
C LEU A 227 -13.10 -2.29 23.22
N GLU A 228 -14.33 -2.28 23.71
CA GLU A 228 -14.79 -3.21 24.76
C GLU A 228 -14.66 -4.68 24.30
N ARG A 229 -15.07 -4.99 23.07
CA ARG A 229 -14.93 -6.33 22.49
C ARG A 229 -13.47 -6.74 22.34
N LEU A 230 -12.61 -5.81 21.94
CA LEU A 230 -11.18 -6.05 21.82
C LEU A 230 -10.52 -6.28 23.20
N THR A 231 -10.95 -5.55 24.23
CA THR A 231 -10.54 -5.75 25.63
C THR A 231 -10.97 -7.11 26.15
N ARG A 232 -12.23 -7.52 25.92
CA ARG A 232 -12.72 -8.85 26.32
C ARG A 232 -11.97 -9.97 25.62
N LEU A 233 -11.66 -9.80 24.32
CA LEU A 233 -10.87 -10.75 23.57
C LEU A 233 -9.46 -10.91 24.17
N PHE A 234 -8.82 -9.79 24.53
CA PHE A 234 -7.52 -9.78 25.21
C PHE A 234 -7.55 -10.45 26.57
N GLN A 235 -8.56 -10.15 27.41
CA GLN A 235 -8.73 -10.80 28.71
C GLN A 235 -8.89 -12.31 28.60
N ARG A 236 -9.50 -12.80 27.50
CA ARG A 236 -9.75 -14.22 27.29
C ARG A 236 -8.54 -14.99 26.77
N HIS A 237 -7.77 -14.39 25.87
CA HIS A 237 -6.66 -15.07 25.18
C HIS A 237 -5.27 -14.72 25.71
N GLY A 238 -5.13 -13.64 26.48
CA GLY A 238 -3.84 -13.14 26.99
C GLY A 238 -3.00 -12.42 25.92
N ASP A 239 -3.22 -12.72 24.64
CA ASP A 239 -2.66 -12.00 23.50
C ASP A 239 -3.75 -11.66 22.46
N ILE A 240 -3.49 -10.62 21.67
CA ILE A 240 -4.35 -10.23 20.54
C ILE A 240 -3.51 -9.99 19.29
N SER A 241 -3.95 -10.56 18.18
CA SER A 241 -3.33 -10.38 16.88
C SER A 241 -4.40 -10.29 15.78
N GLY A 242 -4.04 -9.80 14.60
CA GLY A 242 -4.96 -9.71 13.46
C GLY A 242 -5.69 -11.03 13.17
N PRO A 243 -4.97 -12.18 13.03
CA PRO A 243 -5.59 -13.49 12.86
C PRO A 243 -6.54 -13.88 14.01
N VAL A 244 -6.14 -13.65 15.26
CA VAL A 244 -6.98 -13.97 16.44
C VAL A 244 -8.27 -13.14 16.44
N ILE A 245 -8.24 -11.88 15.98
CA ILE A 245 -9.44 -11.04 15.82
C ILE A 245 -10.33 -11.57 14.69
N ASP A 246 -9.73 -11.98 13.57
CA ASP A 246 -10.47 -12.43 12.39
C ASP A 246 -11.08 -13.83 12.57
N GLU A 247 -10.50 -14.66 13.45
CA GLU A 247 -11.01 -15.98 13.83
C GLU A 247 -12.05 -15.92 14.97
N ALA A 248 -12.13 -14.81 15.70
CA ALA A 248 -13.02 -14.65 16.84
C ALA A 248 -14.47 -14.34 16.39
N GLU A 249 -15.41 -15.18 16.82
CA GLU A 249 -16.81 -15.07 16.45
C GLU A 249 -17.47 -13.79 16.99
N GLY A 250 -18.20 -13.07 16.13
CA GLY A 250 -18.89 -11.83 16.50
C GLY A 250 -18.00 -10.59 16.65
N MET A 251 -16.75 -10.67 16.18
CA MET A 251 -15.81 -9.53 16.15
C MET A 251 -15.88 -8.76 14.82
N PRO A 252 -15.70 -7.42 14.83
CA PRO A 252 -15.29 -6.71 13.64
C PRO A 252 -13.91 -7.21 13.17
N SER A 253 -13.67 -7.24 11.86
CA SER A 253 -12.39 -7.71 11.33
C SER A 253 -11.22 -6.83 11.75
N SER A 254 -10.02 -7.40 11.76
CA SER A 254 -8.76 -6.69 12.02
C SER A 254 -8.59 -5.46 11.12
N GLY A 255 -8.99 -5.57 9.85
CA GLY A 255 -9.03 -4.45 8.90
C GLY A 255 -10.05 -3.35 9.28
N ALA A 256 -11.19 -3.71 9.87
CA ALA A 256 -12.18 -2.74 10.34
C ALA A 256 -11.64 -1.93 11.53
N TYR A 257 -10.98 -2.58 12.51
CA TYR A 257 -10.26 -1.90 13.59
C TYR A 257 -9.17 -0.97 13.05
N ALA A 258 -8.32 -1.46 12.14
CA ALA A 258 -7.23 -0.67 11.58
C ALA A 258 -7.73 0.57 10.82
N HIS A 259 -8.82 0.44 10.07
CA HIS A 259 -9.42 1.57 9.36
C HIS A 259 -10.09 2.57 10.31
N ARG A 260 -10.78 2.09 11.36
CA ARG A 260 -11.53 2.93 12.30
C ARG A 260 -10.62 3.73 13.23
N PHE A 261 -9.59 3.09 13.79
CA PHE A 261 -8.67 3.69 14.74
C PHE A 261 -7.35 4.15 14.10
N GLY A 262 -7.25 4.10 12.76
CA GLY A 262 -6.09 4.54 11.99
C GLY A 262 -4.96 3.49 11.90
N SER A 263 -4.85 2.59 12.86
CA SER A 263 -4.03 1.37 12.77
C SER A 263 -4.48 0.34 13.82
N LEU A 264 -4.12 -0.93 13.59
CA LEU A 264 -4.44 -2.00 14.53
C LEU A 264 -3.71 -1.81 15.88
N LEU A 265 -2.50 -1.24 15.83
CA LEU A 265 -1.71 -0.91 17.02
C LEU A 265 -2.31 0.21 17.83
N ARG A 266 -2.91 1.20 17.17
CA ARG A 266 -3.63 2.26 17.86
C ARG A 266 -4.88 1.71 18.54
N ALA A 267 -5.57 0.76 17.91
CA ALA A 267 -6.65 0.03 18.56
C ALA A 267 -6.15 -0.73 19.80
N TYR A 268 -5.00 -1.41 19.73
CA TYR A 268 -4.37 -2.10 20.87
C TYR A 268 -3.99 -1.15 22.01
N SER A 269 -3.38 0.00 21.69
CA SER A 269 -3.03 1.00 22.71
C SER A 269 -4.25 1.56 23.44
N LEU A 270 -5.38 1.73 22.73
CA LEU A 270 -6.62 2.24 23.31
C LEU A 270 -7.28 1.24 24.28
N VAL A 271 -6.96 -0.05 24.17
CA VAL A 271 -7.38 -1.10 25.12
C VAL A 271 -6.31 -1.45 26.15
N GLY A 272 -5.23 -0.68 26.23
CA GLY A 272 -4.14 -0.90 27.20
C GLY A 272 -3.23 -2.07 26.87
N VAL A 273 -3.25 -2.58 25.64
CA VAL A 273 -2.40 -3.69 25.20
C VAL A 273 -1.16 -3.14 24.51
N THR A 274 0.01 -3.40 25.09
CA THR A 274 1.31 -3.26 24.44
C THR A 274 1.66 -4.58 23.75
N PRO A 275 1.65 -4.66 22.41
CA PRO A 275 2.03 -5.90 21.73
C PRO A 275 3.50 -6.21 21.99
N ASP A 276 3.80 -7.47 22.24
CA ASP A 276 5.14 -7.98 22.54
C ASP A 276 6.08 -7.92 21.31
N ARG A 277 5.54 -7.59 20.13
CA ARG A 277 6.31 -7.40 18.88
C ARG A 277 6.56 -5.92 18.61
N ASP A 278 7.80 -5.65 18.23
CA ASP A 278 8.31 -4.32 17.91
C ASP A 278 7.70 -3.71 16.63
N TYR A 279 6.84 -2.69 16.79
CA TYR A 279 6.20 -1.95 15.70
C TYR A 279 6.74 -0.51 15.52
N ARG A 280 7.93 -0.21 16.06
CA ARG A 280 8.53 1.14 16.11
C ARG A 280 8.79 1.79 14.76
N TYR A 281 8.77 1.04 13.65
CA TYR A 281 8.88 1.60 12.29
C TYR A 281 7.73 2.55 11.94
N ILE A 282 6.55 2.41 12.56
CA ILE A 282 5.40 3.29 12.30
C ILE A 282 5.61 4.66 12.98
N GLU A 283 6.22 4.67 14.16
CA GLU A 283 6.58 5.87 14.90
C GLU A 283 7.78 6.58 14.27
N ALA A 284 8.79 5.82 13.81
CA ALA A 284 9.88 6.34 12.98
C ALA A 284 9.36 6.96 11.66
N ASN A 285 8.37 6.35 11.01
CA ASN A 285 7.71 6.95 9.84
C ASN A 285 6.87 8.19 10.17
N ARG A 286 6.33 8.28 11.40
CA ARG A 286 5.59 9.45 11.90
C ARG A 286 6.54 10.61 12.20
N LEU A 287 7.67 10.32 12.85
CA LEU A 287 8.78 11.25 13.08
C LEU A 287 9.40 11.73 11.76
N LEU A 288 9.62 10.85 10.78
CA LEU A 288 10.02 11.24 9.42
C LEU A 288 9.03 12.25 8.82
N ARG A 289 7.72 12.00 8.92
CA ARG A 289 6.70 12.94 8.39
C ARG A 289 6.67 14.28 9.13
N GLN A 290 6.88 14.29 10.44
CA GLN A 290 6.99 15.52 11.23
C GLN A 290 8.29 16.29 10.90
N MET A 291 9.42 15.59 10.78
CA MET A 291 10.72 16.18 10.40
C MET A 291 10.77 16.64 8.95
N HIS A 292 9.94 16.05 8.07
CA HIS A 292 9.81 16.48 6.68
C HIS A 292 8.92 17.71 6.51
N GLY A 293 8.17 18.14 7.54
CA GLY A 293 7.22 19.24 7.46
C GLY A 293 6.08 18.98 6.45
N GLU A 294 4.83 19.19 6.85
CA GLU A 294 3.76 19.32 5.87
C GLU A 294 3.90 20.66 5.11
N ALA A 295 4.77 20.75 4.10
CA ALA A 295 4.77 21.87 3.15
C ALA A 295 5.70 21.66 1.94
N GLY A 296 5.14 21.62 0.73
CA GLY A 296 5.51 22.59 -0.31
C GLY A 296 6.93 22.66 -0.92
N THR A 297 7.91 21.83 -0.57
CA THR A 297 9.25 21.94 -1.20
C THR A 297 9.23 21.31 -2.59
N LYS A 298 9.25 22.13 -3.64
CA LYS A 298 9.30 21.70 -5.05
C LYS A 298 10.55 20.84 -5.27
N ALA A 299 10.37 19.63 -5.81
CA ALA A 299 11.49 18.80 -6.25
C ALA A 299 12.20 19.50 -7.42
N GLN A 300 13.51 19.63 -7.32
CA GLN A 300 14.36 20.15 -8.39
C GLN A 300 15.12 19.00 -9.07
N ILE A 301 15.52 19.20 -10.31
CA ILE A 301 16.32 18.22 -11.04
C ILE A 301 17.79 18.48 -10.71
N VAL A 302 18.48 17.47 -10.19
CA VAL A 302 19.89 17.55 -9.79
C VAL A 302 20.71 16.61 -10.69
N PRO A 303 21.90 17.02 -11.16
CA PRO A 303 22.81 16.12 -11.87
C PRO A 303 23.31 15.04 -10.92
N ILE A 304 23.23 13.77 -11.33
CA ILE A 304 23.66 12.64 -10.48
C ILE A 304 25.16 12.75 -10.15
N ALA A 305 25.96 13.27 -11.09
CA ALA A 305 27.39 13.51 -10.92
C ALA A 305 27.71 14.55 -9.83
N ALA A 306 26.75 15.42 -9.47
CA ALA A 306 26.91 16.40 -8.40
C ALA A 306 26.48 15.87 -7.03
N ILE A 307 26.06 14.60 -6.92
CA ILE A 307 25.61 13.99 -5.66
C ILE A 307 26.72 13.10 -5.09
N THR A 308 27.29 13.50 -3.97
CA THR A 308 28.33 12.74 -3.26
C THR A 308 27.70 11.77 -2.25
N LEU A 309 28.23 10.54 -2.20
CA LEU A 309 27.86 9.50 -1.24
C LEU A 309 28.86 9.49 -0.08
N GLU A 310 28.43 9.85 1.14
CA GLU A 310 29.29 9.80 2.33
C GLU A 310 29.48 8.38 2.89
N ASN A 311 28.61 7.43 2.53
CA ASN A 311 28.70 6.05 3.02
C ASN A 311 28.03 5.07 2.03
N PRO A 312 28.76 4.56 1.03
CA PRO A 312 28.20 3.66 0.01
C PRO A 312 27.86 2.30 0.61
N ARG A 313 26.57 1.92 0.56
CA ARG A 313 26.08 0.62 1.03
C ARG A 313 26.17 -0.43 -0.07
N GLU A 314 26.81 -1.59 0.19
CA GLU A 314 26.83 -2.72 -0.74
C GLU A 314 25.45 -3.38 -0.87
N ARG A 315 25.04 -3.72 -2.10
CA ARG A 315 23.76 -4.39 -2.38
C ARG A 315 23.96 -5.68 -3.14
N SER A 316 23.21 -6.71 -2.74
CA SER A 316 23.12 -7.97 -3.48
C SER A 316 22.36 -7.80 -4.80
N GLU A 317 22.90 -8.34 -5.90
CA GLU A 317 22.39 -8.27 -7.28
C GLU A 317 20.88 -8.57 -7.43
N LYS A 318 20.35 -9.56 -6.69
CA LYS A 318 18.92 -9.94 -6.72
C LYS A 318 17.97 -8.86 -6.18
N THR A 319 18.42 -8.00 -5.27
CA THR A 319 17.62 -6.91 -4.67
C THR A 319 17.68 -5.64 -5.52
N PHE A 320 18.70 -5.51 -6.37
CA PHE A 320 18.90 -4.39 -7.28
C PHE A 320 17.92 -4.39 -8.46
N ARG A 321 17.52 -5.57 -8.96
CA ARG A 321 16.59 -5.68 -10.10
C ARG A 321 15.18 -5.15 -9.82
N ALA A 322 14.64 -5.38 -8.63
CA ALA A 322 13.24 -5.02 -8.32
C ALA A 322 12.94 -3.50 -8.37
N PRO A 323 13.80 -2.59 -7.83
CA PRO A 323 13.67 -1.15 -8.04
C PRO A 323 13.85 -0.72 -9.50
N VAL A 324 14.81 -1.30 -10.23
CA VAL A 324 15.08 -1.00 -11.65
C VAL A 324 13.88 -1.35 -12.51
N ASP A 325 13.31 -2.54 -12.33
CA ASP A 325 12.10 -3.01 -13.05
C ASP A 325 10.87 -2.16 -12.71
N SER A 326 10.74 -1.70 -11.46
CA SER A 326 9.63 -0.87 -10.99
C SER A 326 9.71 0.56 -11.52
N ILE A 327 10.91 1.15 -11.52
CA ILE A 327 11.15 2.51 -12.05
C ILE A 327 10.99 2.51 -13.58
N GLY A 328 11.48 1.48 -14.27
CA GLY A 328 11.33 1.32 -15.72
C GLY A 328 9.86 1.12 -16.17
N LYS A 329 9.03 0.43 -15.38
CA LYS A 329 7.62 0.14 -15.75
C LYS A 329 6.59 1.21 -15.33
N VAL A 330 6.79 1.88 -14.20
CA VAL A 330 5.72 2.69 -13.55
C VAL A 330 5.84 4.20 -13.81
N GLY A 331 7.00 4.69 -14.24
CA GLY A 331 7.20 6.10 -14.64
C GLY A 331 7.00 7.16 -13.53
N ARG A 332 6.61 6.78 -12.31
CA ARG A 332 6.42 7.72 -11.18
C ARG A 332 7.73 7.92 -10.41
N LYS A 333 8.44 8.97 -10.78
CA LYS A 333 9.72 9.41 -10.18
C LYS A 333 9.49 10.04 -8.80
N LYS A 334 9.50 9.24 -7.70
CA LYS A 334 9.57 9.81 -6.34
C LYS A 334 10.93 10.49 -6.14
N PRO A 335 10.99 11.78 -5.75
CA PRO A 335 12.25 12.49 -5.64
C PRO A 335 13.15 11.91 -4.53
N LEU A 336 14.46 12.05 -4.71
CA LEU A 336 15.48 11.84 -3.67
C LEU A 336 15.41 12.95 -2.61
N THR A 337 16.10 12.77 -1.50
CA THR A 337 16.40 13.89 -0.58
C THR A 337 17.91 14.08 -0.57
N VAL A 338 18.36 15.29 -0.88
CA VAL A 338 19.77 15.68 -0.89
C VAL A 338 19.94 16.95 -0.07
N ALA A 339 21.13 17.17 0.47
CA ALA A 339 21.49 18.40 1.15
C ALA A 339 22.53 19.17 0.33
N ARG A 340 22.56 20.50 0.45
CA ARG A 340 23.65 21.29 -0.13
C ARG A 340 24.94 21.00 0.63
N ASP A 341 26.07 20.99 -0.08
CA ASP A 341 27.36 20.86 0.58
C ASP A 341 27.79 22.19 1.17
N ASP A 342 28.14 22.21 2.46
CA ASP A 342 28.57 23.42 3.18
C ASP A 342 30.04 23.77 2.89
N ALA A 343 30.77 22.89 2.19
CA ALA A 343 32.20 23.02 1.94
C ALA A 343 32.51 23.52 0.51
N GLY A 344 32.30 24.82 0.27
CA GLY A 344 33.07 25.64 -0.68
C GLY A 344 33.08 25.31 -2.19
N ALA A 345 32.54 24.19 -2.66
CA ALA A 345 32.42 23.88 -4.08
C ALA A 345 31.02 24.27 -4.59
N ALA A 346 30.97 25.26 -5.48
CA ALA A 346 29.74 25.71 -6.10
C ALA A 346 29.00 24.51 -6.76
N ASP A 347 27.76 24.28 -6.33
CA ASP A 347 26.79 23.30 -6.83
C ASP A 347 27.00 21.80 -6.49
N GLY A 348 27.67 21.48 -5.39
CA GLY A 348 27.70 20.12 -4.82
C GLY A 348 26.47 19.77 -3.95
N TYR A 349 25.98 18.53 -4.06
CA TYR A 349 24.93 17.96 -3.21
C TYR A 349 25.43 16.72 -2.48
N ARG A 350 24.97 16.49 -1.25
CA ARG A 350 25.21 15.25 -0.51
C ARG A 350 23.93 14.44 -0.36
N LEU A 351 24.00 13.15 -0.63
CA LEU A 351 22.83 12.27 -0.55
C LEU A 351 22.39 12.09 0.90
N VAL A 352 21.12 12.40 1.19
CA VAL A 352 20.51 12.15 2.51
C VAL A 352 19.69 10.87 2.48
N CYS A 353 18.80 10.73 1.50
CA CYS A 353 17.88 9.59 1.37
C CYS A 353 17.73 9.13 -0.08
N GLY A 354 17.64 7.81 -0.29
CA GLY A 354 17.28 7.22 -1.59
C GLY A 354 18.42 6.67 -2.47
N GLN A 355 19.55 6.23 -1.90
CA GLN A 355 20.70 5.66 -2.63
C GLN A 355 20.28 4.62 -3.69
N GLY A 356 19.36 3.72 -3.34
CA GLY A 356 18.88 2.70 -4.26
C GLY A 356 18.13 3.21 -5.49
N ARG A 357 17.52 4.39 -5.40
CA ARG A 357 16.90 5.04 -6.55
C ARG A 357 17.98 5.71 -7.39
N MET A 358 18.98 6.33 -6.77
CA MET A 358 20.13 6.89 -7.49
C MET A 358 20.84 5.81 -8.32
N GLU A 359 21.18 4.67 -7.71
CA GLU A 359 21.82 3.54 -8.41
C GLU A 359 20.93 2.95 -9.52
N ALA A 360 19.61 2.86 -9.29
CA ALA A 360 18.68 2.40 -10.31
C ALA A 360 18.60 3.37 -11.51
N TYR A 361 18.67 4.68 -11.28
CA TYR A 361 18.72 5.68 -12.36
C TYR A 361 20.05 5.61 -13.12
N ILE A 362 21.17 5.42 -12.43
CA ILE A 362 22.48 5.20 -13.05
C ILE A 362 22.43 3.97 -13.96
N ALA A 363 21.87 2.85 -13.47
CA ALA A 363 21.75 1.63 -14.28
C ALA A 363 20.76 1.74 -15.45
N LEU A 364 19.80 2.68 -15.39
CA LEU A 364 18.90 3.00 -16.50
C LEU A 364 19.49 4.05 -17.47
N GLY A 365 20.75 4.49 -17.27
CA GLY A 365 21.44 5.45 -18.13
C GLY A 365 21.01 6.91 -17.94
N GLU A 366 20.30 7.23 -16.87
CA GLU A 366 19.84 8.60 -16.60
C GLU A 366 20.97 9.43 -15.98
N THR A 367 21.13 10.67 -16.45
CA THR A 367 22.17 11.61 -15.95
C THR A 367 21.66 12.58 -14.88
N HIS A 368 20.34 12.64 -14.70
CA HIS A 368 19.66 13.60 -13.83
C HIS A 368 18.53 12.94 -13.04
N ILE A 369 18.37 13.34 -11.78
CA ILE A 369 17.38 12.75 -10.88
C ILE A 369 16.59 13.85 -10.15
N PRO A 370 15.24 13.72 -10.01
CA PRO A 370 14.50 14.64 -9.17
C PRO A 370 14.89 14.47 -7.71
N ALA A 371 15.23 15.57 -7.04
CA ALA A 371 15.63 15.61 -5.64
C ALA A 371 14.97 16.80 -4.93
N ILE A 372 14.59 16.59 -3.68
CA ILE A 372 14.22 17.62 -2.73
C ILE A 372 15.50 18.04 -2.03
N VAL A 373 15.86 19.31 -2.16
CA VAL A 373 17.01 19.87 -1.45
C VAL A 373 16.57 20.34 -0.08
N VAL A 374 17.26 19.88 0.94
CA VAL A 374 17.04 20.27 2.34
C VAL A 374 18.31 20.91 2.90
N ASP A 375 18.14 21.95 3.69
CA ASP A 375 19.23 22.48 4.51
C ASP A 375 19.33 21.59 5.75
N ALA A 376 20.43 20.86 5.85
CA ALA A 376 20.61 19.79 6.82
C ALA A 376 22.06 19.73 7.27
N THR A 377 22.30 19.93 8.56
CA THR A 377 23.63 19.74 9.15
C THR A 377 24.10 18.29 8.98
N GLU A 378 25.41 18.06 9.01
CA GLU A 378 25.99 16.71 8.87
C GLU A 378 25.35 15.68 9.83
N VAL A 379 25.11 16.11 11.08
CA VAL A 379 24.45 15.31 12.11
C VAL A 379 23.01 14.94 11.72
N GLU A 380 22.25 15.89 11.18
CA GLU A 380 20.88 15.63 10.74
C GLU A 380 20.81 14.74 9.48
N ARG A 381 21.78 14.85 8.57
CA ARG A 381 21.84 14.01 7.37
C ARG A 381 22.03 12.55 7.74
N LEU A 382 22.95 12.27 8.65
CA LEU A 382 23.23 10.91 9.15
C LEU A 382 22.04 10.34 9.92
N LEU A 383 21.38 11.14 10.75
CA LEU A 383 20.15 10.75 11.44
C LEU A 383 19.04 10.41 10.45
N ARG A 384 18.79 11.25 9.44
CA ARG A 384 17.76 11.01 8.41
C ARG A 384 18.07 9.74 7.59
N SER A 385 19.33 9.49 7.25
CA SER A 385 19.79 8.28 6.55
C SER A 385 19.62 6.99 7.37
N GLY A 386 19.89 7.05 8.68
CA GLY A 386 19.63 5.94 9.61
C GLY A 386 18.14 5.68 9.79
N ILE A 387 17.34 6.74 10.00
CA ILE A 387 15.88 6.62 10.20
C ILE A 387 15.18 6.13 8.92
N GLU A 388 15.59 6.54 7.70
CA GLU A 388 15.06 5.98 6.44
C GLU A 388 15.36 4.48 6.32
N SER A 389 16.55 4.05 6.75
CA SER A 389 16.93 2.64 6.77
C SER A 389 16.02 1.81 7.66
N ILE A 390 15.76 2.31 8.88
CA ILE A 390 14.88 1.72 9.89
C ILE A 390 13.41 1.70 9.43
N ALA A 391 12.98 2.69 8.64
CA ALA A 391 11.61 2.82 8.17
C ALA A 391 11.24 1.91 6.98
N ARG A 392 12.20 1.23 6.34
CA ARG A 392 11.97 0.31 5.22
C ARG A 392 11.40 -1.03 5.72
N ARG A 393 10.30 -1.47 5.08
CA ARG A 393 9.42 -2.62 5.43
C ARG A 393 10.09 -4.01 5.50
N GLN A 394 11.39 -4.11 5.29
CA GLN A 394 12.17 -5.36 5.33
C GLN A 394 13.54 -5.02 5.91
N GLN A 395 13.68 -5.15 7.22
CA GLN A 395 14.96 -5.00 7.90
C GLN A 395 15.87 -6.16 7.48
N ARG A 396 17.08 -5.87 7.02
CA ARG A 396 18.21 -6.79 7.21
C ARG A 396 18.84 -6.34 8.52
N SER A 397 18.64 -7.11 9.59
CA SER A 397 19.01 -6.71 10.95
C SER A 397 20.51 -6.37 11.10
N LEU A 398 21.37 -6.81 10.18
CA LEU A 398 22.77 -6.40 10.07
C LEU A 398 22.95 -4.90 9.83
N GLU A 399 22.07 -4.27 9.04
CA GLU A 399 22.12 -2.82 8.75
C GLU A 399 21.84 -2.00 10.02
N LEU A 400 20.87 -2.45 10.85
CA LEU A 400 20.59 -1.83 12.13
C LEU A 400 21.78 -1.95 13.10
N LEU A 401 22.43 -3.12 13.12
CA LEU A 401 23.61 -3.38 13.96
C LEU A 401 24.79 -2.48 13.58
N GLN A 402 25.02 -2.28 12.28
CA GLN A 402 26.04 -1.37 11.75
C GLN A 402 25.72 0.10 12.08
N ASP A 403 24.46 0.51 11.92
CA ASP A 403 24.01 1.86 12.26
C ASP A 403 24.21 2.15 13.77
N ILE A 404 23.88 1.19 14.65
CA ILE A 404 24.12 1.30 16.10
C ILE A 404 25.62 1.40 16.41
N ALA A 405 26.46 0.58 15.76
CA ALA A 405 27.92 0.60 15.95
C ALA A 405 28.53 1.95 15.55
N ILE A 406 28.12 2.51 14.41
CA ILE A 406 28.57 3.81 13.91
C ILE A 406 28.18 4.92 14.88
N LEU A 407 26.95 4.91 15.39
CA LEU A 407 26.48 5.90 16.35
C LEU A 407 27.29 5.84 17.67
N ARG A 408 27.61 4.64 18.16
CA ARG A 408 28.41 4.47 19.38
C ARG A 408 29.86 4.91 19.21
N ASN A 409 30.49 4.56 18.07
CA ASN A 409 31.86 4.97 17.75
C ASN A 409 32.02 6.49 17.62
N ARG A 410 30.93 7.21 17.33
CA ARG A 410 30.90 8.69 17.30
C ARG A 410 30.46 9.33 18.62
N GLY A 411 30.43 8.57 19.72
CA GLY A 411 30.26 9.08 21.08
C GLY A 411 28.81 9.23 21.56
N TYR A 412 27.82 8.65 20.87
CA TYR A 412 26.44 8.66 21.35
C TYR A 412 26.24 7.66 22.49
N SER A 413 25.52 8.06 23.53
CA SER A 413 25.17 7.18 24.65
C SER A 413 24.00 6.25 24.30
N ASP A 414 24.02 5.02 24.82
CA ASP A 414 22.96 4.01 24.60
C ASP A 414 21.53 4.58 24.83
N PRO A 415 21.25 5.45 25.82
CA PRO A 415 19.96 6.11 25.99
C PRO A 415 19.54 6.98 24.80
N LYS A 416 20.50 7.72 24.22
CA LYS A 416 20.27 8.66 23.12
C LYS A 416 20.16 7.91 21.78
N ILE A 417 20.83 6.77 21.66
CA ILE A 417 20.65 5.84 20.53
C ILE A 417 19.27 5.19 20.63
N ALA A 418 18.82 4.75 21.82
CA ALA A 418 17.51 4.13 22.03
C ALA A 418 16.35 5.05 21.67
N GLU A 419 16.40 6.28 22.15
CA GLU A 419 15.42 7.31 21.85
C GLU A 419 15.31 7.60 20.34
N LYS A 420 16.42 7.48 19.61
CA LYS A 420 16.51 7.86 18.19
C LYS A 420 16.35 6.72 17.20
N THR A 421 16.72 5.49 17.58
CA THR A 421 16.73 4.33 16.67
C THR A 421 15.54 3.40 16.87
N GLY A 422 14.87 3.49 18.01
CA GLY A 422 13.72 2.66 18.34
C GLY A 422 14.03 1.60 19.40
N PRO A 423 15.00 0.67 19.22
CA PRO A 423 15.39 -0.38 20.17
C PRO A 423 15.42 0.04 21.65
N SER A 424 15.07 -0.89 22.55
CA SER A 424 15.06 -0.58 23.99
C SER A 424 16.49 -0.32 24.45
N ARG A 425 16.65 0.49 25.50
CA ARG A 425 17.99 0.75 26.07
C ARG A 425 18.73 -0.56 26.39
N SER A 426 18.00 -1.55 26.92
CA SER A 426 18.53 -2.90 27.15
C SER A 426 19.00 -3.53 25.85
N CYS A 427 18.15 -3.60 24.83
CA CYS A 427 18.49 -4.21 23.53
C CYS A 427 19.69 -3.54 22.85
N ILE A 428 19.84 -2.21 22.92
CA ILE A 428 21.01 -1.50 22.35
C ILE A 428 22.27 -1.79 23.13
N HIS A 429 22.17 -1.81 24.45
CA HIS A 429 23.30 -2.16 25.31
C HIS A 429 23.78 -3.59 25.03
N GLU A 430 22.83 -4.53 24.98
CA GLU A 430 23.00 -5.96 24.70
C GLU A 430 23.61 -6.23 23.31
N ILE A 431 23.07 -5.58 22.28
CA ILE A 431 23.63 -5.59 20.92
C ILE A 431 25.03 -4.98 20.91
N GLY A 432 25.21 -3.85 21.58
CA GLY A 432 26.47 -3.14 21.65
C GLY A 432 27.56 -3.96 22.34
N GLU A 433 27.20 -4.78 23.32
CA GLU A 433 28.09 -5.70 24.01
C GLU A 433 28.55 -6.84 23.09
N LEU A 434 27.63 -7.45 22.33
CA LEU A 434 27.99 -8.46 21.34
C LEU A 434 28.93 -7.89 20.26
N ILE A 435 28.69 -6.64 19.82
CA ILE A 435 29.55 -5.95 18.86
C ILE A 435 30.93 -5.67 19.46
N ALA A 436 30.99 -5.16 20.70
CA ALA A 436 32.25 -4.88 21.39
C ALA A 436 33.08 -6.15 21.61
N ASN A 437 32.41 -7.29 21.84
CA ASN A 437 33.04 -8.60 22.00
C ASN A 437 33.37 -9.29 20.66
N GLY A 438 33.08 -8.66 19.52
CA GLY A 438 33.35 -9.19 18.19
C GLY A 438 32.52 -10.41 17.79
N GLU A 439 31.33 -10.59 18.39
CA GLU A 439 30.46 -11.77 18.26
C GLU A 439 29.57 -11.74 17.00
N GLU A 440 30.19 -11.54 15.83
CA GLU A 440 29.50 -11.42 14.55
C GLU A 440 28.62 -12.64 14.22
N ARG A 441 29.10 -13.86 14.52
CA ARG A 441 28.35 -15.10 14.27
C ARG A 441 27.08 -15.21 15.11
N LEU A 442 27.13 -14.78 16.37
CA LEU A 442 25.97 -14.80 17.27
C LEU A 442 24.96 -13.73 16.83
N LEU A 443 25.44 -12.53 16.46
CA LEU A 443 24.63 -11.45 15.93
C LEU A 443 23.83 -11.88 14.67
N ILE A 444 24.48 -12.60 13.73
CA ILE A 444 23.81 -13.13 12.53
C ILE A 444 22.75 -14.19 12.88
N ALA A 445 22.99 -15.01 13.90
CA ALA A 445 22.02 -16.03 14.32
C ALA A 445 20.79 -15.42 15.00
N VAL A 446 21.00 -14.34 15.77
CA VAL A 446 19.92 -13.52 16.33
C VAL A 446 19.12 -12.84 15.21
N GLU A 447 19.82 -12.24 14.24
CA GLU A 447 19.20 -11.60 13.07
C GLU A 447 18.32 -12.55 12.27
N THR A 448 18.80 -13.76 12.01
CA THR A 448 18.10 -14.75 11.19
C THR A 448 16.97 -15.47 11.93
N GLY A 449 16.68 -15.09 13.18
CA GLY A 449 15.64 -15.68 14.02
C GLY A 449 15.95 -17.10 14.48
N ARG A 450 17.21 -17.53 14.33
CA ARG A 450 17.69 -18.87 14.72
C ARG A 450 17.96 -18.97 16.22
N MET A 451 18.24 -17.84 16.88
CA MET A 451 18.51 -17.75 18.31
C MET A 451 17.96 -16.45 18.91
N PRO A 452 17.41 -16.44 20.14
CA PRO A 452 17.07 -15.20 20.85
C PRO A 452 18.31 -14.39 21.27
N LEU A 453 18.17 -13.06 21.37
CA LEU A 453 19.26 -12.15 21.80
C LEU A 453 19.75 -12.45 23.23
N SER A 454 18.83 -12.78 24.13
CA SER A 454 19.11 -13.21 25.52
C SER A 454 20.09 -14.38 25.56
N VAL A 455 19.84 -15.41 24.75
CA VAL A 455 20.67 -16.60 24.68
C VAL A 455 22.03 -16.32 24.04
N ALA A 456 22.06 -15.48 22.99
CA ALA A 456 23.32 -15.06 22.37
C ALA A 456 24.23 -14.31 23.35
N LEU A 457 23.68 -13.46 24.20
CA LEU A 457 24.43 -12.80 25.26
C LEU A 457 24.91 -13.74 26.34
N TYR A 458 24.07 -14.69 26.74
CA TYR A 458 24.47 -15.67 27.73
C TYR A 458 25.66 -16.52 27.22
N ILE A 459 25.65 -16.88 25.93
CA ILE A 459 26.76 -17.56 25.26
C ILE A 459 28.00 -16.66 25.11
N ALA A 460 27.82 -15.35 24.91
CA ALA A 460 28.92 -14.40 24.79
C ALA A 460 29.63 -14.16 26.12
N ARG A 461 28.88 -14.14 27.23
CA ARG A 461 29.37 -13.95 28.60
C ARG A 461 29.89 -15.25 29.24
N ALA A 462 29.40 -16.40 28.80
CA ALA A 462 29.85 -17.69 29.31
C ALA A 462 31.29 -18.01 28.89
N GLU A 463 32.10 -18.48 29.84
CA GLU A 463 33.39 -19.10 29.53
C GLU A 463 33.18 -20.38 28.69
N GLU A 464 34.18 -20.75 27.91
CA GLU A 464 34.08 -21.84 26.93
C GLU A 464 33.62 -23.18 27.53
N LYS A 465 34.00 -23.43 28.80
CA LYS A 465 33.61 -24.60 29.60
C LYS A 465 32.14 -24.59 30.07
N ASP A 466 31.48 -23.43 30.03
CA ASP A 466 30.13 -23.21 30.56
C ASP A 466 29.10 -22.89 29.45
N VAL A 467 29.52 -22.76 28.19
CA VAL A 467 28.60 -22.53 27.05
C VAL A 467 27.58 -23.66 26.88
N GLN A 468 27.96 -24.89 27.20
CA GLN A 468 27.04 -26.04 27.14
C GLN A 468 25.94 -25.95 28.20
N LYS A 469 26.29 -25.51 29.43
CA LYS A 469 25.31 -25.21 30.48
C LYS A 469 24.41 -24.04 30.08
N ALA A 470 24.94 -23.08 29.33
CA ALA A 470 24.16 -21.96 28.80
C ALA A 470 23.07 -22.39 27.81
N LEU A 471 23.37 -23.37 26.95
CA LEU A 471 22.39 -23.96 26.04
C LEU A 471 21.36 -24.82 26.78
N GLU A 472 21.76 -25.53 27.82
CA GLU A 472 20.87 -26.34 28.66
C GLU A 472 19.89 -25.48 29.47
N ALA A 473 20.37 -24.36 30.03
CA ALA A 473 19.51 -23.38 30.70
C ALA A 473 18.47 -22.77 29.75
N ALA A 474 18.89 -22.42 28.52
CA ALA A 474 17.99 -21.89 27.49
C ALA A 474 16.96 -22.93 26.98
N TYR A 475 17.29 -24.23 27.05
CA TYR A 475 16.34 -25.30 26.77
C TYR A 475 15.33 -25.46 27.91
N ALA A 476 15.82 -25.44 29.16
CA ALA A 476 15.00 -25.56 30.36
C ALA A 476 14.01 -24.38 30.53
N SER A 477 14.43 -23.15 30.20
CA SER A 477 13.54 -21.97 30.21
C SER A 477 12.53 -21.96 29.05
N GLY A 478 12.69 -22.84 28.06
CA GLY A 478 11.84 -22.92 26.87
C GLY A 478 12.19 -21.94 25.75
N GLU A 479 13.23 -21.13 25.91
CA GLU A 479 13.70 -20.15 24.90
C GLU A 479 14.26 -20.81 23.63
N LEU A 480 14.84 -22.01 23.75
CA LEU A 480 15.32 -22.81 22.62
C LEU A 480 14.71 -24.23 22.64
N ARG A 481 14.02 -24.63 21.57
CA ARG A 481 13.51 -26.01 21.39
C ARG A 481 13.65 -26.50 19.95
N GLY A 482 13.69 -27.83 19.79
CA GLY A 482 13.67 -28.49 18.49
C GLY A 482 14.80 -28.04 17.56
N LYS A 483 14.44 -27.66 16.32
CA LYS A 483 15.40 -27.26 15.28
C LYS A 483 16.29 -26.08 15.67
N LYS A 484 15.77 -25.13 16.46
CA LYS A 484 16.53 -23.94 16.91
C LYS A 484 17.65 -24.30 17.89
N LEU A 485 17.45 -25.29 18.76
CA LEU A 485 18.49 -25.79 19.67
C LEU A 485 19.64 -26.45 18.90
N LEU A 486 19.31 -27.25 17.88
CA LEU A 486 20.32 -27.89 17.03
C LEU A 486 21.14 -26.86 16.24
N GLU A 487 20.50 -25.81 15.72
CA GLU A 487 21.19 -24.71 15.03
C GLU A 487 22.06 -23.88 15.99
N ALA A 488 21.59 -23.62 17.21
CA ALA A 488 22.37 -22.96 18.26
C ALA A 488 23.63 -23.78 18.65
N ARG A 489 23.49 -25.09 18.83
CA ARG A 489 24.61 -25.99 19.14
C ARG A 489 25.64 -26.01 18.00
N ARG A 490 25.18 -26.12 16.76
CA ARG A 490 26.04 -26.08 15.57
C ARG A 490 26.77 -24.74 15.44
N LEU A 491 26.11 -23.64 15.80
CA LEU A 491 26.72 -22.31 15.80
C LEU A 491 27.82 -22.18 16.86
N VAL A 492 27.59 -22.69 18.07
CA VAL A 492 28.59 -22.72 19.14
C VAL A 492 29.82 -23.54 18.72
N GLU A 493 29.63 -24.71 18.10
CA GLU A 493 30.74 -25.50 17.56
C GLU A 493 31.52 -24.76 16.46
N LEU A 494 30.82 -24.02 15.60
CA LEU A 494 31.45 -23.21 14.55
C LEU A 494 32.20 -22.00 15.14
N ARG A 495 31.70 -21.41 16.23
CA ARG A 495 32.36 -20.34 17.00
C ARG A 495 33.63 -20.86 17.67
N HIS A 496 33.60 -22.09 18.20
CA HIS A 496 34.78 -22.76 18.77
C HIS A 496 35.83 -23.07 17.69
N ARG A 497 35.42 -23.64 16.56
CA ARG A 497 36.35 -24.05 15.48
C ARG A 497 36.92 -22.92 14.64
N HIS A 498 36.15 -21.86 14.37
CA HIS A 498 36.51 -20.81 13.41
C HIS A 498 36.51 -19.40 14.00
N GLY A 499 36.41 -19.29 15.32
CA GLY A 499 36.40 -18.02 16.04
C GLY A 499 35.08 -17.24 15.90
N LYS A 500 35.04 -16.07 16.55
CA LYS A 500 33.84 -15.23 16.71
C LYS A 500 33.41 -14.51 15.42
N LYS A 501 34.37 -14.23 14.52
CA LYS A 501 34.17 -13.53 13.24
C LYS A 501 33.88 -14.48 12.08
N LYS A 502 33.29 -13.96 11.00
CA LYS A 502 33.13 -14.70 9.74
C LYS A 502 34.21 -14.26 8.75
N VAL A 503 35.11 -15.16 8.35
CA VAL A 503 36.09 -14.87 7.29
C VAL A 503 35.34 -14.77 5.95
N LEU A 504 35.32 -13.59 5.34
CA LEU A 504 34.91 -13.35 3.96
C LEU A 504 36.16 -13.52 3.08
N HIS A 505 36.26 -14.60 2.30
CA HIS A 505 37.34 -14.70 1.30
C HIS A 505 37.01 -13.87 0.06
N PRO A 506 37.97 -13.08 -0.47
CA PRO A 506 37.85 -12.40 -1.77
C PRO A 506 38.29 -13.32 -2.92
N GLN A 507 37.60 -13.28 -4.06
CA GLN A 507 38.09 -13.85 -5.32
C GLN A 507 37.90 -12.85 -6.46
N SER A 508 38.99 -12.27 -6.94
CA SER A 508 39.45 -12.36 -8.35
C SER A 508 40.63 -11.41 -8.59
N ASP A 509 41.83 -11.82 -8.17
CA ASP A 509 43.04 -11.44 -8.91
C ASP A 509 43.21 -12.45 -10.05
N LEU A 510 42.85 -12.01 -11.26
CA LEU A 510 43.37 -12.57 -12.49
C LEU A 510 44.88 -12.30 -12.51
N ARG A 511 45.69 -13.32 -12.29
CA ARG A 511 47.09 -13.33 -12.72
C ARG A 511 47.19 -14.05 -14.06
N CYS A 512 47.88 -13.39 -14.98
CA CYS A 512 48.49 -13.96 -16.17
C CYS A 512 49.24 -15.26 -15.87
N GLY A 513 49.17 -16.18 -16.82
CA GLY A 513 49.91 -17.43 -16.93
C GLY A 513 49.47 -18.12 -18.21
#